data_AF-A0A7S3RG27-F1
#
_entry.id   AF-A0A7S3RG27-F1
#
_cell.length_a   1.000
_cell.length_b   1.000
_cell.length_c   1.000
_cell.angle_alpha   90.00
_cell.angle_beta   90.00
_cell.angle_gamma   90.00
#
_symmetry.space_group_name_H-M   'P 1'
#
loop_
_entity.id
_entity.type
_entity.pdbx_description
1 polymer ?
#
loop_
_entity_poly.entity_id
_entity_poly.type
_entity_poly.pdbx_seq_one_letter_code
_entity_poly.pdbx_strand_id
1 'polypeptide(L)'
;TEQRVRVAQAAIGEARRFISGKLTLVGRFAPSIKKTAVDEFTGLQDKLNEAQNKLNPFKTVRQDYEQRLQAKKLQEELNSKLAGAEVEVEKAAMMVAPLGGDNQEGMKETEMALGTAQSTLSQVSRLIETKLKNVEKTPGPLRDEIKGLHDRCKQAQEKLDEVRKSVKETQVRIAADNLLREVSEKVNDVEDELQVMAEAELPFLRGE
;
A
#
# COMPACT_ATOMS: atom_id res chain seq x y z
N THR A 1 24.58 22.82 12.82
CA THR A 1 24.77 23.05 11.37
C THR A 1 24.12 24.33 10.90
N GLU A 2 22.85 24.58 11.21
CA GLU A 2 22.09 25.76 10.77
C GLU A 2 22.73 27.10 11.15
N GLN A 3 23.23 27.22 12.39
CA GLN A 3 23.93 28.45 12.81
C GLN A 3 25.20 28.71 11.99
N ARG A 4 25.99 27.66 11.68
CA ARG A 4 27.20 27.79 10.86
C ARG A 4 26.86 28.14 9.40
N VAL A 5 25.75 27.60 8.89
CA VAL A 5 25.25 27.94 7.55
C VAL A 5 24.78 29.39 7.48
N ARG A 6 24.06 29.89 8.49
CA ARG A 6 23.66 31.31 8.58
C ARG A 6 24.87 32.23 8.63
N VAL A 7 25.87 31.91 9.45
CA VAL A 7 27.11 32.68 9.56
C VAL A 7 27.88 32.68 8.23
N ALA A 8 28.04 31.52 7.59
CA ALA A 8 28.71 31.43 6.28
C ALA A 8 27.93 32.18 5.19
N GLN A 9 26.59 32.12 5.19
CA GLN A 9 25.74 32.85 4.26
C GLN A 9 25.88 34.37 4.42
N ALA A 10 25.92 34.85 5.67
CA ALA A 10 26.15 36.25 5.97
C ALA A 10 27.53 36.71 5.48
N ALA A 11 28.59 35.95 5.81
CA ALA A 11 29.96 36.24 5.39
C ALA A 11 30.12 36.28 3.87
N ILE A 12 29.52 35.34 3.13
CA ILE A 12 29.51 35.36 1.66
C ILE A 12 28.78 36.60 1.14
N GLY A 13 27.65 36.97 1.73
CA GLY A 13 26.89 38.15 1.36
C GLY A 13 27.66 39.46 1.59
N GLU A 14 28.32 39.59 2.74
CA GLU A 14 29.19 40.71 3.06
C GLU A 14 30.38 40.80 2.11
N ALA A 15 31.08 39.69 1.84
CA ALA A 15 32.20 39.66 0.91
C ALA A 15 31.79 40.06 -0.51
N ARG A 16 30.62 39.62 -1.00
CA ARG A 16 30.08 40.05 -2.31
C ARG A 16 29.82 41.54 -2.35
N ARG A 17 29.13 42.08 -1.33
CA ARG A 17 28.86 43.52 -1.23
C ARG A 17 30.16 44.32 -1.23
N PHE A 18 31.16 43.85 -0.50
CA PHE A 18 32.46 44.49 -0.43
C PHE A 18 33.17 44.50 -1.79
N ILE A 19 33.26 43.35 -2.48
CA ILE A 19 33.88 43.27 -3.82
C ILE A 19 33.14 44.15 -4.83
N SER A 20 31.81 44.14 -4.83
CA SER A 20 31.02 45.02 -5.70
C SER A 20 31.29 46.50 -5.43
N GLY A 21 31.46 46.89 -4.15
CA GLY A 21 31.88 48.24 -3.78
C GLY A 21 33.28 48.60 -4.31
N LYS A 22 34.24 47.66 -4.27
CA LYS A 22 35.60 47.87 -4.78
C LYS A 22 35.65 47.94 -6.31
N LEU A 23 34.88 47.12 -7.02
CA LEU A 23 34.75 47.18 -8.48
C LEU A 23 34.30 48.58 -8.96
N THR A 24 33.35 49.20 -8.24
CA THR A 24 32.91 50.58 -8.53
C THR A 24 34.06 51.60 -8.39
N LEU A 25 34.96 51.43 -7.41
CA LEU A 25 36.13 52.30 -7.22
C LEU A 25 37.19 52.10 -8.32
N VAL A 26 37.46 50.85 -8.68
CA VAL A 26 38.37 50.48 -9.78
C VAL A 26 37.92 51.08 -11.11
N GLY A 27 36.62 51.34 -11.27
CA GLY A 27 36.05 52.06 -12.41
C GLY A 27 36.76 53.39 -12.74
N ARG A 28 37.34 54.06 -11.73
CA ARG A 28 38.02 55.36 -11.82
C ARG A 28 39.53 55.27 -12.07
N PHE A 29 40.10 54.07 -12.13
CA PHE A 29 41.55 53.88 -12.28
C PHE A 29 42.00 54.06 -13.74
N ALA A 30 43.30 54.27 -13.93
CA ALA A 30 43.91 54.31 -15.26
C ALA A 30 43.67 52.99 -16.03
N PRO A 31 43.51 53.03 -17.37
CA PRO A 31 43.09 51.86 -18.15
C PRO A 31 43.96 50.61 -17.98
N SER A 32 45.28 50.78 -17.86
CA SER A 32 46.24 49.68 -17.71
C SER A 32 46.07 48.92 -16.40
N ILE A 33 45.79 49.61 -15.29
CA ILE A 33 45.61 49.02 -13.95
C ILE A 33 44.17 48.51 -13.78
N LYS A 34 43.20 49.22 -14.37
CA LYS A 34 41.79 48.88 -14.30
C LYS A 34 41.50 47.48 -14.83
N LYS A 35 42.08 47.10 -15.96
CA LYS A 35 41.85 45.78 -16.56
C LYS A 35 42.26 44.65 -15.62
N THR A 36 43.51 44.66 -15.15
CA THR A 36 44.04 43.65 -14.23
C THR A 36 43.24 43.58 -12.92
N ALA A 37 42.89 44.72 -12.34
CA ALA A 37 42.11 44.76 -11.11
C ALA A 37 40.68 44.20 -11.30
N VAL A 38 40.02 44.53 -12.42
CA VAL A 38 38.71 43.97 -12.75
C VAL A 38 38.81 42.44 -12.88
N ASP A 39 39.77 41.93 -13.64
CA ASP A 39 39.94 40.49 -13.86
C ASP A 39 40.15 39.73 -12.53
N GLU A 40 40.99 40.25 -11.62
CA GLU A 40 41.19 39.65 -10.30
C GLU A 40 39.93 39.71 -9.41
N PHE A 41 39.23 40.84 -9.38
CA PHE A 41 37.99 40.97 -8.59
C PHE A 41 36.87 40.07 -9.12
N THR A 42 36.77 39.89 -10.44
CA THR A 42 35.85 38.93 -11.06
C THR A 42 36.19 37.50 -10.64
N GLY A 43 37.47 37.11 -10.66
CA GLY A 43 37.89 35.78 -10.18
C GLY A 43 37.57 35.54 -8.69
N LEU A 44 37.65 36.57 -7.85
CA LEU A 44 37.21 36.48 -6.45
C LEU A 44 35.68 36.38 -6.32
N GLN A 45 34.92 37.07 -7.16
CA GLN A 45 33.46 36.93 -7.25
C GLN A 45 33.06 35.50 -7.62
N ASP A 46 33.76 34.89 -8.57
CA ASP A 46 33.53 33.50 -8.98
C ASP A 46 33.78 32.52 -7.83
N LYS A 47 34.87 32.70 -7.07
CA LYS A 47 35.11 31.91 -5.85
C LYS A 47 33.99 32.04 -4.82
N LEU A 48 33.41 33.24 -4.64
CA LEU A 48 32.23 33.43 -3.77
C LEU A 48 30.95 32.78 -4.34
N ASN A 49 30.83 32.68 -5.66
CA ASN A 49 29.74 31.94 -6.30
C ASN A 49 29.89 30.44 -6.07
N GLU A 50 31.09 29.89 -6.25
CA GLU A 50 31.38 28.49 -5.93
C GLU A 50 31.14 28.16 -4.45
N ALA A 51 31.60 29.03 -3.53
CA ALA A 51 31.37 28.85 -2.10
C ALA A 51 29.88 28.86 -1.76
N GLN A 52 29.09 29.76 -2.39
CA GLN A 52 27.65 29.81 -2.23
C GLN A 52 26.97 28.53 -2.73
N ASN A 53 27.40 28.02 -3.88
CA ASN A 53 26.89 26.77 -4.45
C ASN A 53 27.19 25.57 -3.54
N LYS A 54 28.39 25.52 -2.96
CA LYS A 54 28.77 24.50 -1.97
C LYS A 54 27.97 24.63 -0.67
N LEU A 55 27.60 25.84 -0.26
CA LEU A 55 26.81 26.08 0.95
C LEU A 55 25.32 25.73 0.78
N ASN A 56 24.77 25.91 -0.42
CA ASN A 56 23.33 25.77 -0.68
C ASN A 56 22.73 24.43 -0.20
N PRO A 57 23.34 23.25 -0.47
CA PRO A 57 22.82 21.97 0.03
C PRO A 57 22.70 21.93 1.56
N PHE A 58 23.65 22.52 2.29
CA PHE A 58 23.65 22.50 3.75
C PHE A 58 22.53 23.34 4.39
N LYS A 59 21.84 24.18 3.61
CA LYS A 59 20.69 24.96 4.08
C LYS A 59 19.49 24.07 4.40
N THR A 60 19.28 23.02 3.62
CA THR A 60 18.10 22.16 3.71
C THR A 60 18.41 20.77 4.26
N VAL A 61 19.69 20.37 4.35
CA VAL A 61 20.12 19.03 4.82
C VAL A 61 19.37 18.52 6.05
N ARG A 62 19.13 19.36 7.06
CA ARG A 62 18.39 18.93 8.26
C ARG A 62 16.91 18.68 7.97
N GLN A 63 16.26 19.62 7.28
CA GLN A 63 14.88 19.49 6.86
C GLN A 63 14.69 18.28 5.94
N ASP A 64 15.58 18.10 4.96
CA ASP A 64 15.56 16.97 4.02
C ASP A 64 15.75 15.64 4.76
N TYR A 65 16.64 15.60 5.75
CA TYR A 65 16.85 14.43 6.60
C TYR A 65 15.61 14.10 7.45
N GLU A 66 15.02 15.11 8.10
CA GLU A 66 13.80 14.93 8.90
C GLU A 66 12.62 14.48 8.04
N GLN A 67 12.45 15.05 6.84
CA GLN A 67 11.44 14.62 5.87
C GLN A 67 11.66 13.18 5.41
N ARG A 68 12.90 12.79 5.08
CA ARG A 68 13.23 11.40 4.72
C ARG A 68 12.96 10.43 5.86
N LEU A 69 13.29 10.81 7.10
CA LEU A 69 13.03 9.97 8.28
C LEU A 69 11.53 9.79 8.51
N GLN A 70 10.74 10.86 8.38
CA GLN A 70 9.28 10.79 8.49
C GLN A 70 8.67 9.93 7.38
N ALA A 71 9.14 10.09 6.13
CA ALA A 71 8.72 9.28 5.00
C ALA A 71 8.99 7.78 5.24
N LYS A 72 10.20 7.44 5.72
CA LYS A 72 10.57 6.06 6.03
C LYS A 72 9.70 5.46 7.15
N LYS A 73 9.46 6.20 8.23
CA LYS A 73 8.56 5.75 9.31
C LYS A 73 7.15 5.49 8.81
N LEU A 74 6.62 6.39 7.97
CA LEU A 74 5.31 6.23 7.37
C LEU A 74 5.24 4.98 6.48
N GLN A 75 6.28 4.75 5.68
CA GLN A 75 6.38 3.55 4.83
C GLN A 75 6.38 2.27 5.67
N GLU A 76 7.19 2.21 6.74
CA GLU A 76 7.24 1.06 7.66
C GLU A 76 5.88 0.82 8.32
N GLU A 77 5.19 1.87 8.75
CA GLU A 77 3.85 1.78 9.34
C GLU A 77 2.81 1.22 8.34
N LEU A 78 2.78 1.77 7.12
CA LEU A 78 1.85 1.30 6.08
C LEU A 78 2.13 -0.14 5.68
N ASN A 79 3.42 -0.51 5.57
CA ASN A 79 3.82 -1.87 5.24
C ASN A 79 3.41 -2.86 6.34
N SER A 80 3.59 -2.50 7.61
CA SER A 80 3.17 -3.33 8.75
C SER A 80 1.65 -3.54 8.79
N LYS A 81 0.88 -2.46 8.59
CA LYS A 81 -0.58 -2.55 8.52
C LYS A 81 -1.06 -3.40 7.34
N LEU A 82 -0.45 -3.24 6.18
CA LEU A 82 -0.79 -4.05 5.00
C LEU A 82 -0.44 -5.52 5.21
N ALA A 83 0.73 -5.83 5.79
CA ALA A 83 1.09 -7.20 6.12
C ALA A 83 0.10 -7.83 7.10
N GLY A 84 -0.38 -7.08 8.10
CA GLY A 84 -1.45 -7.52 9.01
C GLY A 84 -2.75 -7.84 8.26
N ALA A 85 -3.17 -6.98 7.34
CA ALA A 85 -4.36 -7.20 6.51
C ALA A 85 -4.19 -8.41 5.58
N GLU A 86 -3.02 -8.57 4.95
CA GLU A 86 -2.69 -9.72 4.09
C GLU A 86 -2.76 -11.04 4.89
N VAL A 87 -2.30 -11.05 6.15
CA VAL A 87 -2.43 -12.22 7.03
C VAL A 87 -3.89 -12.55 7.35
N GLU A 88 -4.74 -11.54 7.58
CA GLU A 88 -6.18 -11.78 7.79
C GLU A 88 -6.86 -12.35 6.54
N VAL A 89 -6.49 -11.86 5.35
CA VAL A 89 -6.97 -12.41 4.07
C VAL A 89 -6.53 -13.86 3.92
N GLU A 90 -5.27 -14.19 4.24
CA GLU A 90 -4.77 -15.57 4.16
C GLU A 90 -5.49 -16.50 5.13
N LYS A 91 -5.69 -16.06 6.38
CA LYS A 91 -6.44 -16.83 7.38
C LYS A 91 -7.85 -17.13 6.90
N ALA A 92 -8.55 -16.12 6.37
CA ALA A 92 -9.89 -16.31 5.83
C ALA A 92 -9.90 -17.27 4.63
N ALA A 93 -8.88 -17.21 3.77
CA ALA A 93 -8.72 -18.15 2.65
C ALA A 93 -8.52 -19.60 3.12
N MET A 94 -7.70 -19.82 4.14
CA MET A 94 -7.44 -21.15 4.69
C MET A 94 -8.68 -21.78 5.34
N MET A 95 -9.60 -20.98 5.86
CA MET A 95 -10.86 -21.47 6.44
C MET A 95 -11.84 -22.00 5.39
N VAL A 96 -11.68 -21.64 4.10
CA VAL A 96 -12.54 -22.16 3.02
C VAL A 96 -12.21 -23.61 2.67
N ALA A 97 -10.95 -24.01 2.74
CA ALA A 97 -10.50 -25.34 2.35
C ALA A 97 -11.15 -26.51 3.13
N PRO A 98 -11.37 -26.44 4.46
CA PRO A 98 -12.04 -27.51 5.21
C PRO A 98 -13.58 -27.50 5.13
N LEU A 99 -14.21 -26.60 4.37
CA LEU A 99 -15.66 -26.56 4.25
C LEU A 99 -16.18 -27.71 3.36
N GLY A 100 -16.36 -28.87 3.97
CA GLY A 100 -17.05 -30.03 3.39
C GLY A 100 -18.20 -30.51 4.28
N GLY A 101 -19.26 -31.04 3.66
CA GLY A 101 -20.45 -31.53 4.37
C GLY A 101 -21.33 -30.43 4.96
N ASP A 102 -22.21 -30.81 5.90
CA ASP A 102 -23.22 -29.93 6.52
C ASP A 102 -22.65 -29.05 7.66
N ASN A 103 -21.43 -28.52 7.48
CA ASN A 103 -20.73 -27.73 8.49
C ASN A 103 -21.15 -26.25 8.46
N GLN A 104 -22.40 -25.96 8.82
CA GLN A 104 -22.95 -24.60 8.84
C GLN A 104 -22.23 -23.66 9.82
N GLU A 105 -21.66 -24.20 10.90
CA GLU A 105 -20.95 -23.42 11.90
C GLU A 105 -19.61 -22.90 11.35
N GLY A 106 -18.81 -23.78 10.74
CA GLY A 106 -17.58 -23.39 10.04
C GLY A 106 -17.83 -22.37 8.92
N MET A 107 -19.01 -22.42 8.29
CA MET A 107 -19.39 -21.47 7.26
C MET A 107 -19.60 -20.06 7.80
N LYS A 108 -20.33 -19.93 8.91
CA LYS A 108 -20.54 -18.64 9.58
C LYS A 108 -19.22 -18.06 10.10
N GLU A 109 -18.35 -18.90 10.65
CA GLU A 109 -17.02 -18.46 11.10
C GLU A 109 -16.18 -17.92 9.94
N THR A 110 -16.21 -18.59 8.80
CA THR A 110 -15.51 -18.16 7.59
C THR A 110 -16.04 -16.82 7.07
N GLU A 111 -17.36 -16.62 7.05
CA GLU A 111 -17.98 -15.34 6.67
C GLU A 111 -17.57 -14.20 7.61
N MET A 112 -17.53 -14.44 8.92
CA MET A 112 -17.06 -13.45 9.91
C MET A 112 -15.59 -13.09 9.69
N ALA A 113 -14.73 -14.09 9.42
CA ALA A 113 -13.32 -13.87 9.11
C ALA A 113 -13.15 -13.03 7.84
N LEU A 114 -13.92 -13.31 6.78
CA LEU A 114 -13.93 -12.54 5.54
C LEU A 114 -14.43 -11.09 5.74
N GLY A 115 -15.42 -10.90 6.63
CA GLY A 115 -15.90 -9.58 7.01
C GLY A 115 -14.82 -8.75 7.70
N THR A 116 -14.08 -9.38 8.61
CA THR A 116 -12.97 -8.76 9.35
C THR A 116 -11.84 -8.39 8.40
N ALA A 117 -11.37 -9.34 7.59
CA ALA A 117 -10.31 -9.13 6.61
C ALA A 117 -10.64 -7.99 5.62
N GLN A 118 -11.90 -7.92 5.15
CA GLN A 118 -12.33 -6.83 4.29
C GLN A 118 -12.28 -5.48 4.99
N SER A 119 -12.76 -5.40 6.23
CA SER A 119 -12.77 -4.15 6.99
C SER A 119 -11.34 -3.62 7.16
N THR A 120 -10.43 -4.48 7.62
CA THR A 120 -9.02 -4.15 7.81
C THR A 120 -8.37 -3.72 6.50
N LEU A 121 -8.53 -4.53 5.43
CA LEU A 121 -7.94 -4.23 4.12
C LEU A 121 -8.47 -2.92 3.53
N SER A 122 -9.77 -2.65 3.67
CA SER A 122 -10.39 -1.41 3.18
C SER A 122 -9.85 -0.17 3.90
N GLN A 123 -9.62 -0.27 5.21
CA GLN A 123 -9.03 0.81 5.99
C GLN A 123 -7.59 1.09 5.55
N VAL A 124 -6.79 0.03 5.37
CA VAL A 124 -5.40 0.15 4.89
C VAL A 124 -5.35 0.71 3.47
N SER A 125 -6.20 0.22 2.57
CA SER A 125 -6.31 0.70 1.18
C SER A 125 -6.56 2.21 1.14
N ARG A 126 -7.56 2.71 1.89
CA ARG A 126 -7.87 4.15 1.96
C ARG A 126 -6.70 4.98 2.47
N LEU A 127 -5.97 4.47 3.46
CA LEU A 127 -4.78 5.16 3.98
C LEU A 127 -3.70 5.25 2.90
N ILE A 128 -3.40 4.13 2.22
CA ILE A 128 -2.39 4.09 1.16
C ILE A 128 -2.80 5.00 0.00
N GLU A 129 -4.04 4.95 -0.47
CA GLU A 129 -4.55 5.82 -1.55
C GLU A 129 -4.42 7.30 -1.19
N THR A 130 -4.76 7.67 0.05
CA THR A 130 -4.64 9.05 0.52
C THR A 130 -3.18 9.50 0.50
N LYS A 131 -2.25 8.65 0.93
CA LYS A 131 -0.82 8.96 0.89
C LYS A 131 -0.28 9.01 -0.52
N LEU A 132 -0.72 8.12 -1.41
CA LEU A 132 -0.34 8.10 -2.82
C LEU A 132 -0.74 9.40 -3.51
N LYS A 133 -1.97 9.88 -3.29
CA LYS A 133 -2.44 11.18 -3.82
C LYS A 133 -1.59 12.35 -3.32
N ASN A 134 -1.14 12.32 -2.07
CA ASN A 134 -0.29 13.38 -1.50
C ASN A 134 1.11 13.43 -2.12
N VAL A 135 1.63 12.30 -2.62
CA VAL A 135 2.96 12.21 -3.24
C VAL A 135 2.91 12.11 -4.76
N GLU A 136 1.73 12.10 -5.35
CA GLU A 136 1.52 11.83 -6.78
C GLU A 136 2.27 12.81 -7.69
N LYS A 137 2.32 14.08 -7.29
CA LYS A 137 2.98 15.17 -8.04
C LYS A 137 4.48 15.28 -7.77
N THR A 138 5.01 14.51 -6.82
CA THR A 138 6.40 14.55 -6.41
C THR A 138 7.10 13.28 -6.88
N PRO A 139 7.78 13.28 -8.03
CA PRO A 139 8.54 12.12 -8.47
C PRO A 139 9.68 11.82 -7.49
N GLY A 140 9.82 10.54 -7.14
CA GLY A 140 10.89 10.09 -6.25
C GLY A 140 10.61 8.73 -5.61
N PRO A 141 11.60 8.15 -4.90
CA PRO A 141 11.54 6.79 -4.36
C PRO A 141 10.31 6.53 -3.48
N LEU A 142 9.90 7.50 -2.65
CA LEU A 142 8.74 7.39 -1.78
C LEU A 142 7.43 7.14 -2.55
N ARG A 143 7.27 7.78 -3.73
CA ARG A 143 6.10 7.59 -4.57
C ARG A 143 6.05 6.16 -5.10
N ASP A 144 7.18 5.65 -5.58
CA ASP A 144 7.26 4.31 -6.16
C ASP A 144 7.04 3.23 -5.09
N GLU A 145 7.54 3.45 -3.87
CA GLU A 145 7.28 2.58 -2.72
C GLU A 145 5.80 2.58 -2.31
N ILE A 146 5.17 3.75 -2.17
CA ILE A 146 3.74 3.84 -1.83
C ILE A 146 2.89 3.22 -2.94
N LYS A 147 3.27 3.39 -4.20
CA LYS A 147 2.61 2.74 -5.34
C LYS A 147 2.73 1.22 -5.26
N GLY A 148 3.89 0.69 -4.89
CA GLY A 148 4.07 -0.75 -4.66
C GLY A 148 3.16 -1.28 -3.53
N LEU A 149 3.00 -0.53 -2.44
CA LEU A 149 2.05 -0.87 -1.37
C LEU A 149 0.60 -0.86 -1.86
N HIS A 150 0.24 0.11 -2.70
CA HIS A 150 -1.09 0.19 -3.31
C HIS A 150 -1.38 -0.99 -4.23
N ASP A 151 -0.42 -1.39 -5.06
CA ASP A 151 -0.56 -2.53 -5.97
C ASP A 151 -0.69 -3.85 -5.19
N ARG A 152 0.06 -4.03 -4.10
CA ARG A 152 -0.13 -5.16 -3.16
C ARG A 152 -1.51 -5.16 -2.50
N CYS A 153 -2.01 -3.99 -2.12
CA CYS A 153 -3.35 -3.88 -1.53
C CYS A 153 -4.45 -4.31 -2.52
N LYS A 154 -4.28 -3.99 -3.81
CA LYS A 154 -5.16 -4.50 -4.88
C LYS A 154 -5.11 -6.02 -5.02
N GLN A 155 -3.91 -6.60 -5.03
CA GLN A 155 -3.75 -8.06 -5.10
C GLN A 155 -4.41 -8.77 -3.91
N ALA A 156 -4.25 -8.22 -2.69
CA ALA A 156 -4.92 -8.74 -1.50
C ALA A 156 -6.45 -8.63 -1.60
N GLN A 157 -6.97 -7.55 -2.21
CA GLN A 157 -8.40 -7.37 -2.42
C GLN A 157 -8.96 -8.36 -3.45
N GLU A 158 -8.26 -8.55 -4.57
CA GLU A 158 -8.61 -9.55 -5.58
C GLU A 158 -8.68 -10.96 -4.97
N LYS A 159 -7.65 -11.35 -4.20
CA LYS A 159 -7.65 -12.63 -3.48
C LYS A 159 -8.84 -12.75 -2.53
N LEU A 160 -9.14 -11.72 -1.75
CA LEU A 160 -10.27 -11.73 -0.82
C LEU A 160 -11.62 -11.89 -1.54
N ASP A 161 -11.78 -11.26 -2.71
CA ASP A 161 -12.99 -11.37 -3.53
C ASP A 161 -13.14 -12.76 -4.16
N GLU A 162 -12.04 -13.39 -4.59
CA GLU A 162 -12.02 -14.78 -5.03
C GLU A 162 -12.45 -15.74 -3.92
N VAL A 163 -11.89 -15.57 -2.72
CA VAL A 163 -12.22 -16.39 -1.55
C VAL A 163 -13.71 -16.24 -1.19
N ARG A 164 -14.25 -15.01 -1.21
CA ARG A 164 -15.69 -14.77 -1.00
C ARG A 164 -16.56 -15.46 -2.03
N LYS A 165 -16.15 -15.44 -3.30
CA LYS A 165 -16.86 -16.15 -4.36
C LYS A 165 -16.89 -17.65 -4.08
N SER A 166 -15.75 -18.23 -3.72
CA SER A 166 -15.66 -19.66 -3.35
C SER A 166 -16.56 -20.01 -2.17
N VAL A 167 -16.61 -19.16 -1.14
CA VAL A 167 -17.52 -19.35 0.01
C VAL A 167 -18.98 -19.39 -0.46
N LYS A 168 -19.42 -18.41 -1.26
CA LYS A 168 -20.80 -18.42 -1.78
C LYS A 168 -21.12 -19.68 -2.59
N GLU A 169 -20.19 -20.13 -3.43
CA GLU A 169 -20.36 -21.37 -4.21
C GLU A 169 -20.48 -22.60 -3.30
N THR A 170 -19.63 -22.72 -2.28
CA THR A 170 -19.72 -23.80 -1.29
C THR A 170 -21.03 -23.76 -0.51
N GLN A 171 -21.53 -22.56 -0.16
CA GLN A 171 -22.82 -22.41 0.54
C GLN A 171 -23.98 -22.96 -0.29
N VAL A 172 -24.02 -22.60 -1.57
CA VAL A 172 -25.04 -23.08 -2.51
C VAL A 172 -24.94 -24.58 -2.70
N ARG A 173 -23.73 -25.13 -2.79
CA ARG A 173 -23.50 -26.58 -2.90
C ARG A 173 -24.05 -27.33 -1.69
N ILE A 174 -23.72 -26.90 -0.47
CA ILE A 174 -24.21 -27.53 0.77
C ILE A 174 -25.75 -27.49 0.81
N ALA A 175 -26.36 -26.36 0.43
CA ALA A 175 -27.82 -26.27 0.37
C ALA A 175 -28.43 -27.25 -0.65
N ALA A 176 -27.81 -27.42 -1.82
CA ALA A 176 -28.26 -28.37 -2.84
C ALA A 176 -28.09 -29.83 -2.37
N ASP A 177 -26.96 -30.16 -1.75
CA ASP A 177 -26.68 -31.50 -1.21
C ASP A 177 -27.69 -31.88 -0.11
N ASN A 178 -28.05 -30.93 0.76
CA ASN A 178 -29.07 -31.14 1.79
C ASN A 178 -30.46 -31.41 1.19
N LEU A 179 -30.86 -30.65 0.16
CA LEU A 179 -32.12 -30.89 -0.55
C LEU A 179 -32.13 -32.24 -1.26
N LEU A 180 -31.03 -32.61 -1.92
CA LEU A 180 -30.89 -33.91 -2.57
C LEU A 180 -30.97 -35.05 -1.56
N ARG A 181 -30.37 -34.91 -0.39
CA ARG A 181 -30.44 -35.90 0.68
C ARG A 181 -31.88 -36.08 1.16
N GLU A 182 -32.59 -34.99 1.46
CA GLU A 182 -33.99 -35.04 1.90
C GLU A 182 -34.91 -35.70 0.86
N VAL A 183 -34.74 -35.36 -0.42
CA VAL A 183 -35.54 -35.97 -1.49
C VAL A 183 -35.19 -37.45 -1.67
N SER A 184 -33.90 -37.81 -1.58
CA SER A 184 -33.46 -39.20 -1.71
C SER A 184 -33.98 -40.06 -0.56
N GLU A 185 -33.98 -39.55 0.68
CA GLU A 185 -34.57 -40.23 1.84
C GLU A 185 -36.06 -40.51 1.59
N LYS A 186 -36.84 -39.51 1.14
CA LYS A 186 -38.26 -39.70 0.81
C LYS A 186 -38.52 -40.66 -0.34
N VAL A 187 -37.67 -40.67 -1.37
CA VAL A 187 -37.79 -41.62 -2.48
C VAL A 187 -37.52 -43.04 -2.01
N ASN A 188 -36.49 -43.24 -1.19
CA ASN A 188 -36.19 -44.55 -0.61
C ASN A 188 -37.35 -45.05 0.25
N ASP A 189 -37.96 -44.19 1.09
CA ASP A 189 -39.13 -44.56 1.90
C ASP A 189 -40.30 -45.05 1.02
N VAL A 190 -40.54 -44.39 -0.12
CA VAL A 190 -41.58 -44.79 -1.08
C VAL A 190 -41.23 -46.10 -1.79
N GLU A 191 -39.96 -46.30 -2.17
CA GLU A 191 -39.50 -47.54 -2.80
C GLU A 191 -39.63 -48.73 -1.83
N ASP A 192 -39.31 -48.53 -0.55
CA ASP A 192 -39.47 -49.53 0.51
C ASP A 192 -40.96 -49.89 0.70
N GLU A 193 -41.86 -48.89 0.76
CA GLU A 193 -43.31 -49.14 0.86
C GLU A 193 -43.87 -49.89 -0.37
N LEU A 194 -43.42 -49.53 -1.58
CA LEU A 194 -43.81 -50.20 -2.82
C LEU A 194 -43.33 -51.65 -2.85
N GLN A 195 -42.13 -51.93 -2.34
CA GLN A 195 -41.62 -53.30 -2.23
C GLN A 195 -42.50 -54.12 -1.27
N VAL A 196 -42.84 -53.58 -0.11
CA VAL A 196 -43.72 -54.24 0.87
C VAL A 196 -45.10 -54.52 0.25
N MET A 197 -45.67 -53.57 -0.50
CA MET A 197 -46.93 -53.76 -1.21
C MET A 197 -46.82 -54.90 -2.24
N ALA A 198 -45.77 -54.93 -3.05
CA ALA A 198 -45.55 -55.97 -4.05
C ALA A 198 -45.41 -57.36 -3.42
N GLU A 199 -44.73 -57.46 -2.28
CA GLU A 199 -44.63 -58.70 -1.51
C GLU A 199 -45.99 -59.16 -0.96
N ALA A 200 -46.84 -58.23 -0.51
CA ALA A 200 -48.18 -58.52 -0.01
C ALA A 200 -49.17 -58.98 -1.11
N GLU A 201 -48.99 -58.56 -2.36
CA GLU A 201 -49.84 -58.97 -3.50
C GLU A 201 -49.50 -60.36 -4.07
N LEU A 202 -48.31 -60.91 -3.75
CA LEU A 202 -47.85 -62.21 -4.25
C LEU A 202 -48.81 -63.39 -4.02
N PRO A 203 -49.46 -63.55 -2.83
CA PRO A 203 -50.41 -64.63 -2.59
C PRO A 203 -51.65 -64.53 -3.49
N PHE A 204 -52.19 -63.32 -3.64
CA PHE A 204 -53.37 -63.06 -4.47
C PHE A 204 -53.13 -63.32 -5.96
N LEU A 205 -51.92 -63.04 -6.45
CA LEU A 205 -51.52 -63.30 -7.84
C LEU A 205 -51.26 -64.78 -8.14
N ARG A 206 -50.97 -65.60 -7.12
CA ARG A 206 -50.70 -67.04 -7.27
C ARG A 206 -51.94 -67.92 -7.12
N GLY A 207 -53.09 -67.34 -6.79
CA GLY A 207 -54.37 -68.04 -6.78
C GLY A 207 -54.55 -69.05 -5.64
N GLU A 208 -53.96 -68.78 -4.46
CA GLU A 208 -54.36 -69.40 -3.19
C GLU A 208 -55.45 -68.57 -2.49
#